data_AF-A0A2W6YII3-F1
#
_entry.id   AF-A0A2W6YII3-F1
#
_cell.length_a   1.000
_cell.length_b   1.000
_cell.length_c   1.000
_cell.angle_alpha   90.00
_cell.angle_beta   90.00
_cell.angle_gamma   90.00
#
_symmetry.space_group_name_H-M   'P 1'
#
loop_
_entity.id
_entity.type
_entity.pdbx_description
1 polymer ?
#
loop_
_entity_poly.entity_id
_entity_poly.type
_entity_poly.pdbx_seq_one_letter_code
_entity_poly.pdbx_strand_id
1 'polypeptide(L)'
;FQQKDDFYWEYLSEIYLYLNQYRPQQEWQAIAIFARRSYEPEPRSHVQEMLDCQRIRRVYLEDLLERETDSFAIGIIQLILSSESQAVTKARQLGERIEQESDTEIQEQVLELIETVLVYKFPKLGRQEIEAMFTYSDLKQTRVYQEAREEGEQRGEERGEQRGLKLGEQRGLKLGEERGLVKGQATMLLRMLSRKFGQITPSLRGKVNKLSVKQLENLAEALFDLETIADLDNWLKTKGKDN
;
A
#
# COMPACT_ATOMS: atom_id res chain seq x y z
N PHE A 1 0.96 12.90 21.25
CA PHE A 1 0.50 13.36 22.59
C PHE A 1 -0.95 13.77 22.48
N GLN A 2 -1.77 13.37 23.45
CA GLN A 2 -3.19 13.69 23.53
C GLN A 2 -3.49 14.13 24.96
N GLN A 3 -4.44 15.05 25.14
CA GLN A 3 -4.95 15.40 26.46
C GLN A 3 -5.71 14.20 27.02
N LYS A 4 -5.45 13.86 28.29
CA LYS A 4 -6.07 12.73 28.96
C LYS A 4 -6.53 13.16 30.35
N ASP A 5 -7.84 13.32 30.52
CA ASP A 5 -8.41 13.93 31.73
C ASP A 5 -8.22 13.07 32.99
N ASP A 6 -8.07 11.76 32.82
CA ASP A 6 -7.82 10.78 33.88
C ASP A 6 -6.33 10.43 34.05
N PHE A 7 -5.41 11.16 33.39
CA PHE A 7 -3.96 10.89 33.45
C PHE A 7 -3.45 10.66 34.88
N TYR A 8 -3.74 11.58 35.80
CA TYR A 8 -3.23 11.48 37.18
C TYR A 8 -3.82 10.30 37.96
N TRP A 9 -5.03 9.83 37.63
CA TRP A 9 -5.62 8.65 38.25
C TRP A 9 -4.87 7.38 37.85
N GLU A 10 -4.65 7.20 36.54
CA GLU A 10 -3.89 6.06 36.03
C GLU A 10 -2.44 6.12 36.51
N TYR A 11 -1.81 7.29 36.41
CA TYR A 11 -0.41 7.49 36.77
C TYR A 11 -0.12 7.15 38.23
N LEU A 12 -0.96 7.64 39.17
CA LEU A 12 -0.83 7.27 40.57
C LEU A 12 -1.10 5.78 40.80
N SER A 13 -2.09 5.21 40.11
CA SER A 13 -2.43 3.78 40.22
C SER A 13 -1.25 2.90 39.81
N GLU A 14 -0.57 3.23 38.71
CA GLU A 14 0.61 2.54 38.23
C GLU A 14 1.80 2.68 39.18
N ILE A 15 2.03 3.88 39.73
CA ILE A 15 3.08 4.10 40.75
C ILE A 15 2.83 3.21 41.96
N TYR A 16 1.62 3.22 42.53
CA TYR A 16 1.32 2.43 43.72
C TYR A 16 1.34 0.92 43.44
N LEU A 17 0.93 0.50 42.24
CA LEU A 17 1.06 -0.89 41.81
C LEU A 17 2.53 -1.32 41.77
N TYR A 18 3.40 -0.51 41.16
CA TYR A 18 4.84 -0.74 41.13
C TYR A 18 5.43 -0.83 42.54
N LEU A 19 5.12 0.14 43.41
CA LEU A 19 5.62 0.15 44.80
C LEU A 19 5.17 -1.08 45.58
N ASN A 20 3.92 -1.53 45.39
CA ASN A 20 3.41 -2.72 46.04
C ASN A 20 4.11 -4.00 45.54
N GLN A 21 4.40 -4.08 44.24
CA GLN A 21 5.04 -5.25 43.62
C GLN A 21 6.52 -5.36 43.99
N TYR A 22 7.27 -4.27 43.92
CA TYR A 22 8.73 -4.30 44.03
C TYR A 22 9.25 -3.89 45.41
N ARG A 23 8.44 -3.19 46.22
CA ARG A 23 8.77 -2.75 47.58
C ARG A 23 10.21 -2.20 47.71
N PRO A 24 10.58 -1.19 46.90
CA PRO A 24 11.91 -0.64 46.93
C PRO A 24 12.23 -0.05 48.31
N GLN A 25 13.49 -0.16 48.74
CA GLN A 25 13.95 0.42 50.01
C GLN A 25 14.21 1.93 49.91
N GLN A 26 14.40 2.43 48.69
CA GLN A 26 14.68 3.84 48.43
C GLN A 26 13.38 4.66 48.35
N GLU A 27 13.49 5.95 48.65
CA GLU A 27 12.41 6.91 48.43
C GLU A 27 12.06 7.03 46.95
N TRP A 28 10.77 7.02 46.64
CA TRP A 28 10.31 7.10 45.26
C TRP A 28 10.11 8.54 44.79
N GLN A 29 10.37 8.76 43.51
CA GLN A 29 10.02 9.96 42.76
C GLN A 29 9.51 9.55 41.38
N ALA A 30 8.60 10.34 40.84
CA ALA A 30 8.00 10.10 39.53
C ALA A 30 8.09 11.35 38.64
N ILE A 31 8.20 11.15 37.32
CA ILE A 31 8.26 12.22 36.33
C ILE A 31 7.05 12.13 35.41
N ALA A 32 6.18 13.14 35.45
CA ALA A 32 5.07 13.31 34.53
C ALA A 32 5.52 14.15 33.34
N ILE A 33 5.49 13.56 32.14
CA ILE A 33 5.95 14.21 30.90
C ILE A 33 4.74 14.60 30.05
N PHE A 34 4.65 15.89 29.72
CA PHE A 34 3.62 16.43 28.85
C PHE A 34 4.26 17.10 27.63
N ALA A 35 3.68 16.94 26.44
CA ALA A 35 4.18 17.69 25.29
C ALA A 35 3.95 19.19 25.43
N ARG A 36 2.79 19.58 25.96
CA ARG A 36 2.38 20.96 26.17
C ARG A 36 1.67 21.09 27.51
N ARG A 37 1.78 22.23 28.18
CA ARG A 37 1.03 22.53 29.41
C ARG A 37 -0.47 22.38 29.23
N SER A 38 -0.98 22.72 28.05
CA SER A 38 -2.40 22.56 27.71
C SER A 38 -2.89 21.10 27.71
N TYR A 39 -1.99 20.12 27.74
CA TYR A 39 -2.36 18.70 27.81
C TYR A 39 -2.34 18.15 29.24
N GLU A 40 -1.85 18.92 30.21
CA GLU A 40 -1.93 18.55 31.62
C GLU A 40 -3.37 18.79 32.10
N PRO A 41 -4.06 17.76 32.63
CA PRO A 41 -5.35 17.96 33.28
C PRO A 41 -5.18 18.68 34.61
N GLU A 42 -6.21 19.41 35.03
CA GLU A 42 -6.18 20.15 36.29
C GLU A 42 -5.96 19.20 37.49
N PRO A 43 -4.87 19.36 38.26
CA PRO A 43 -4.58 18.48 39.38
C PRO A 43 -5.59 18.69 40.51
N ARG A 44 -6.14 17.59 41.03
CA ARG A 44 -6.97 17.62 42.25
C ARG A 44 -6.08 17.75 43.49
N SER A 45 -6.69 18.07 44.64
CA SER A 45 -5.97 18.30 45.91
C SER A 45 -4.93 17.22 46.27
N HIS A 46 -5.28 15.93 46.16
CA HIS A 46 -4.36 14.84 46.46
C HIS A 46 -3.17 14.74 45.50
N VAL A 47 -3.36 15.13 44.24
CA VAL A 47 -2.26 15.22 43.26
C VAL A 47 -1.40 16.45 43.59
N GLN A 48 -2.03 17.56 43.94
CA GLN A 48 -1.37 18.81 44.29
C GLN A 48 -0.39 18.60 45.45
N GLU A 49 -0.76 17.85 46.48
CA GLU A 49 0.14 17.50 47.58
C GLU A 49 1.42 16.79 47.09
N MET A 50 1.29 15.86 46.13
CA MET A 50 2.42 15.12 45.56
C MET A 50 3.32 16.01 44.68
N LEU A 51 2.74 17.00 44.01
CA LEU A 51 3.46 18.00 43.24
C LEU A 51 4.22 18.97 44.16
N ASP A 52 3.57 19.45 45.22
CA ASP A 52 4.12 20.43 46.16
C ASP A 52 5.32 19.85 46.93
N CYS A 53 5.25 18.59 47.34
CA CYS A 53 6.39 17.89 47.97
C CYS A 53 7.42 17.34 46.96
N GLN A 54 7.28 17.65 45.67
CA GLN A 54 8.18 17.23 44.58
C GLN A 54 8.32 15.72 44.40
N ARG A 55 7.35 14.94 44.89
CA ARG A 55 7.32 13.49 44.66
C ARG A 55 6.94 13.16 43.23
N ILE A 56 6.12 14.01 42.62
CA ILE A 56 5.89 14.05 41.18
C ILE A 56 6.51 15.34 40.62
N ARG A 57 7.42 15.20 39.65
CA ARG A 57 7.99 16.32 38.90
C ARG A 57 7.39 16.39 37.52
N ARG A 58 6.98 17.59 37.10
CA ARG A 58 6.39 17.84 35.78
C ARG A 58 7.48 18.29 34.81
N VAL A 59 7.48 17.69 33.63
CA VAL A 59 8.36 18.06 32.52
C VAL A 59 7.51 18.36 31.31
N TYR A 60 7.63 19.58 30.78
CA TYR A 60 6.94 20.00 29.57
C TYR A 60 7.94 20.01 28.41
N LEU A 61 7.67 19.22 27.39
CA LEU A 61 8.58 19.11 26.25
C LEU A 61 8.58 20.38 25.38
N GLU A 62 7.50 21.17 25.41
CA GLU A 62 7.45 22.48 24.74
C GLU A 62 8.51 23.46 25.26
N ASP A 63 8.97 23.31 26.51
CA ASP A 63 10.07 24.12 27.08
C ASP A 63 11.40 23.88 26.37
N LEU A 64 11.48 22.78 25.62
CA LEU A 64 12.65 22.42 24.84
C LEU A 64 12.65 23.05 23.45
N LEU A 65 11.53 23.59 22.94
CA LEU A 65 11.41 24.09 21.56
C LEU A 65 12.44 25.17 21.21
N GLU A 66 12.66 26.11 22.14
CA GLU A 66 13.54 27.28 21.95
C GLU A 66 14.92 27.09 22.59
N ARG A 67 15.15 25.95 23.25
CA ARG A 67 16.40 25.69 23.96
C ARG A 67 17.54 25.38 22.98
N GLU A 68 18.62 26.14 23.03
CA GLU A 68 19.86 25.76 22.35
C GLU A 68 20.42 24.47 22.95
N THR A 69 20.83 23.53 22.09
CA THR A 69 21.23 22.20 22.53
C THR A 69 22.16 21.52 21.53
N ASP A 70 23.18 20.86 22.08
CA ASP A 70 24.06 19.95 21.35
C ASP A 70 23.59 18.48 21.44
N SER A 71 22.42 18.22 22.01
CA SER A 71 21.86 16.87 22.09
C SER A 71 20.98 16.54 20.89
N PHE A 72 21.27 15.43 20.19
CA PHE A 72 20.39 14.89 19.14
C PHE A 72 19.00 14.55 19.70
N ALA A 73 18.93 13.98 20.90
CA ALA A 73 17.65 13.63 21.53
C ALA A 73 16.75 14.86 21.74
N ILE A 74 17.30 15.97 22.23
CA ILE A 74 16.53 17.22 22.39
C ILE A 74 16.15 17.78 21.02
N GLY A 75 17.05 17.76 20.04
CA GLY A 75 16.73 18.21 18.68
C GLY A 75 15.63 17.39 18.00
N ILE A 76 15.58 16.06 18.21
CA ILE A 76 14.49 15.20 17.74
C ILE A 76 13.17 15.57 18.44
N ILE A 77 13.18 15.81 19.75
CA ILE A 77 11.98 16.28 20.47
C ILE A 77 11.50 17.63 19.91
N GLN A 78 12.43 18.55 19.63
CA GLN A 78 12.10 19.83 18.97
C GLN A 78 11.46 19.60 17.60
N LEU A 79 11.99 18.66 16.81
CA LEU A 79 11.42 18.28 15.52
C LEU A 79 10.01 17.70 15.69
N ILE A 80 9.79 16.80 16.65
CA ILE A 80 8.46 16.20 16.92
C ILE A 80 7.44 17.30 17.24
N LEU A 81 7.80 18.29 18.04
CA LEU A 81 6.88 19.32 18.52
C LEU A 81 6.72 20.52 17.58
N SER A 82 7.65 20.73 16.65
CA SER A 82 7.62 21.88 15.73
C SER A 82 6.46 21.80 14.74
N SER A 83 6.06 22.96 14.19
CA SER A 83 5.15 23.01 13.04
C SER A 83 5.77 22.36 11.81
N GLU A 84 4.94 22.02 10.81
CA GLU A 84 5.40 21.53 9.51
C GLU A 84 6.39 22.50 8.84
N SER A 85 6.13 23.81 8.91
CA SER A 85 7.01 24.83 8.33
C SER A 85 8.39 24.91 9.00
N GLN A 86 8.46 24.70 10.32
CA GLN A 86 9.71 24.73 11.07
C GLN A 86 10.43 23.39 11.09
N ALA A 87 9.70 22.28 10.89
CA ALA A 87 10.25 20.93 10.92
C ALA A 87 11.32 20.71 9.85
N VAL A 88 11.13 21.28 8.65
CA VAL A 88 12.12 21.19 7.58
C VAL A 88 13.45 21.83 7.99
N THR A 89 13.41 23.02 8.59
CA THR A 89 14.61 23.70 9.07
C THR A 89 15.29 22.92 10.19
N LYS A 90 14.51 22.41 11.17
CA LYS A 90 15.03 21.64 12.31
C LYS A 90 15.65 20.30 11.88
N ALA A 91 15.02 19.58 10.96
CA ALA A 91 15.57 18.33 10.44
C ALA A 91 16.82 18.56 9.59
N ARG A 92 16.91 19.68 8.84
CA ARG A 92 18.15 20.04 8.13
C ARG A 92 19.31 20.34 9.09
N GLN A 93 19.05 21.12 10.16
CA GLN A 93 20.04 21.39 11.20
C GLN A 93 20.52 20.11 11.90
N LEU A 94 19.62 19.14 12.11
CA LEU A 94 19.99 17.84 12.63
C LEU A 94 20.84 17.05 11.64
N GLY A 95 20.49 17.04 10.35
CA GLY A 95 21.27 16.39 9.30
C GLY A 95 22.71 16.90 9.21
N GLU A 96 22.90 18.22 9.18
CA GLU A 96 24.23 18.85 9.16
C GLU A 96 25.10 18.46 10.37
N ARG A 97 24.46 18.23 11.53
CA ARG A 97 25.16 17.81 12.75
C ARG A 97 25.49 16.32 12.75
N ILE A 98 24.63 15.49 12.17
CA ILE A 98 24.89 14.06 12.01
C ILE A 98 26.10 13.85 11.11
N GLU A 99 26.26 14.63 10.04
CA GLU A 99 27.46 14.58 9.17
C GLU A 99 28.77 14.82 9.93
N GLN A 100 28.71 15.57 11.04
CA GLN A 100 29.86 15.86 11.90
C GLN A 100 30.07 14.83 13.01
N GLU A 101 29.10 13.93 13.22
CA GLU A 101 29.22 12.85 14.19
C GLU A 101 30.20 11.79 13.67
N SER A 102 31.09 11.35 14.55
CA SER A 102 32.12 10.37 14.22
C SER A 102 31.65 8.93 14.44
N ASP A 103 30.67 8.74 15.31
CA ASP A 103 30.11 7.44 15.63
C ASP A 103 29.02 7.05 14.61
N THR A 104 29.33 6.07 13.77
CA THR A 104 28.43 5.56 12.72
C THR A 104 27.16 4.93 13.30
N GLU A 105 27.23 4.29 14.48
CA GLU A 105 26.05 3.69 15.10
C GLU A 105 25.08 4.79 15.56
N ILE A 106 25.61 5.86 16.17
CA ILE A 106 24.80 7.03 16.56
C ILE A 106 24.23 7.72 15.32
N GLN A 107 25.02 7.87 14.25
CA GLN A 107 24.52 8.44 12.99
C GLN A 107 23.31 7.67 12.47
N GLU A 108 23.42 6.35 12.33
CA GLU A 108 22.34 5.49 11.81
C GLU A 108 21.07 5.58 12.68
N GLN A 109 21.22 5.45 14.00
CA GLN A 109 20.08 5.51 14.93
C GLN A 109 19.36 6.86 14.89
N VAL A 110 20.12 7.96 14.87
CA VAL A 110 19.56 9.32 14.84
C VAL A 110 18.86 9.58 13.50
N LEU A 111 19.43 9.11 12.39
CA LEU A 111 18.83 9.24 11.07
C LEU A 111 17.49 8.50 10.97
N GLU A 112 17.45 7.26 11.46
CA GLU A 112 16.23 6.45 11.48
C GLU A 112 15.10 7.14 12.27
N LEU A 113 15.43 7.73 13.43
CA LEU A 113 14.49 8.49 14.24
C LEU A 113 13.99 9.75 13.52
N ILE A 114 14.88 10.51 12.87
CA ILE A 114 14.49 11.70 12.12
C ILE A 114 13.55 11.34 10.97
N GLU A 115 13.89 10.32 10.19
CA GLU A 115 13.04 9.85 9.09
C GLU A 115 11.66 9.45 9.61
N THR A 116 11.61 8.65 10.68
CA THR A 116 10.36 8.24 11.31
C THR A 116 9.52 9.46 11.67
N VAL A 117 10.11 10.43 12.38
CA VAL A 117 9.39 11.65 12.78
C VAL A 117 8.87 12.42 11.56
N LEU A 118 9.64 12.49 10.47
CA LEU A 118 9.24 13.18 9.25
C LEU A 118 8.09 12.46 8.54
N VAL A 119 8.14 11.14 8.39
CA VAL A 119 7.06 10.35 7.78
C VAL A 119 5.75 10.54 8.54
N TYR A 120 5.80 10.49 9.88
CA TYR A 120 4.62 10.71 10.71
C TYR A 120 4.12 12.17 10.67
N LYS A 121 5.03 13.14 10.56
CA LYS A 121 4.67 14.56 10.52
C LYS A 121 4.10 14.98 9.16
N PHE A 122 4.54 14.36 8.06
CA PHE A 122 4.13 14.70 6.70
C PHE A 122 3.43 13.54 5.98
N PRO A 123 2.27 13.07 6.47
CA PRO A 123 1.62 11.85 5.94
C PRO A 123 1.09 11.99 4.51
N LYS A 124 1.02 13.23 3.98
CA LYS A 124 0.54 13.52 2.62
C LYS A 124 1.66 13.62 1.59
N LEU A 125 2.91 13.73 2.04
CA LEU A 125 4.05 13.83 1.13
C LEU A 125 4.53 12.44 0.74
N GLY A 126 4.87 12.29 -0.53
CA GLY A 126 5.59 11.12 -1.02
C GLY A 126 7.01 11.10 -0.48
N ARG A 127 7.61 9.91 -0.42
CA ARG A 127 9.00 9.74 0.06
C ARG A 127 10.01 10.59 -0.71
N GLN A 128 9.86 10.71 -2.04
CA GLN A 128 10.72 11.56 -2.86
C GLN A 128 10.58 13.05 -2.52
N GLU A 129 9.40 13.48 -2.09
CA GLU A 129 9.16 14.87 -1.68
C GLU A 129 9.76 15.13 -0.30
N ILE A 130 9.65 14.16 0.63
CA ILE A 130 10.35 14.21 1.92
C ILE A 130 11.86 14.23 1.69
N GLU A 131 12.41 13.31 0.88
CA GLU A 131 13.83 13.32 0.49
C GLU A 131 14.23 14.68 -0.08
N ALA A 132 13.48 15.25 -1.03
CA ALA A 132 13.83 16.51 -1.69
C ALA A 132 13.74 17.75 -0.78
N MET A 133 13.00 17.70 0.33
CA MET A 133 13.02 18.76 1.35
C MET A 133 14.37 18.80 2.10
N PHE A 134 15.14 17.71 2.01
CA PHE A 134 16.45 17.55 2.59
C PHE A 134 17.52 17.35 1.51
N THR A 135 18.75 17.77 1.78
CA THR A 135 19.90 17.53 0.89
C THR A 135 20.55 16.17 1.17
N TYR A 136 19.94 15.34 2.03
CA TYR A 136 20.58 14.18 2.63
C TYR A 136 20.30 12.91 1.82
N SER A 137 21.29 12.47 1.03
CA SER A 137 21.23 11.26 0.20
C SER A 137 21.13 9.96 1.00
N ASP A 138 21.50 9.98 2.28
CA ASP A 138 21.69 8.75 3.06
C ASP A 138 20.42 8.27 3.77
N LEU A 139 19.31 9.01 3.64
CA LEU A 139 17.97 8.52 4.02
C LEU A 139 17.64 7.19 3.32
N LYS A 140 18.24 6.88 2.17
CA LYS A 140 18.05 5.62 1.44
C LYS A 140 18.71 4.41 2.09
N GLN A 141 19.65 4.63 3.02
CA GLN A 141 20.39 3.57 3.69
C GLN A 141 19.75 3.16 5.01
N THR A 142 18.75 3.90 5.50
CA THR A 142 18.07 3.54 6.74
C THR A 142 17.30 2.22 6.57
N ARG A 143 17.18 1.49 7.67
CA ARG A 143 16.42 0.24 7.71
C ARG A 143 14.94 0.45 7.40
N VAL A 144 14.35 1.53 7.94
CA VAL A 144 12.96 1.93 7.66
C VAL A 144 12.74 2.15 6.17
N TYR A 145 13.71 2.75 5.47
CA TYR A 145 13.64 2.94 4.03
C TYR A 145 13.64 1.63 3.25
N GLN A 146 14.56 0.72 3.59
CA GLN A 146 14.70 -0.58 2.95
C GLN A 146 13.45 -1.43 3.15
N GLU A 147 12.97 -1.56 4.40
CA GLU A 147 11.78 -2.34 4.74
C GLU A 147 10.52 -1.80 4.03
N ALA A 148 10.31 -0.48 4.06
CA ALA A 148 9.15 0.13 3.42
C ALA A 148 9.22 0.05 1.88
N ARG A 149 10.42 -0.06 1.29
CA ARG A 149 10.60 -0.28 -0.15
C ARG A 149 10.30 -1.74 -0.52
N GLU A 150 10.88 -2.68 0.21
CA GLU A 150 10.65 -4.12 0.01
C GLU A 150 9.16 -4.48 0.13
N GLU A 151 8.47 -3.96 1.16
CA GLU A 151 7.03 -4.16 1.32
C GLU A 151 6.24 -3.58 0.13
N GLY A 152 6.68 -2.43 -0.39
CA GLY A 152 6.09 -1.79 -1.56
C GLY A 152 6.26 -2.63 -2.84
N GLU A 153 7.46 -3.18 -3.05
CA GLU A 153 7.77 -4.06 -4.18
C GLU A 153 6.97 -5.36 -4.11
N GLN A 154 6.92 -6.02 -2.95
CA GLN A 154 6.13 -7.24 -2.73
C GLN A 154 4.64 -7.01 -2.99
N ARG A 155 4.05 -5.96 -2.40
CA ARG A 155 2.64 -5.61 -2.65
C ARG A 155 2.38 -5.27 -4.12
N GLY A 156 3.36 -4.68 -4.80
CA GLY A 156 3.30 -4.37 -6.22
C GLY A 156 3.26 -5.63 -7.08
N GLU A 157 4.14 -6.59 -6.78
CA GLU A 157 4.23 -7.89 -7.45
C GLU A 157 2.95 -8.71 -7.25
N GLU A 158 2.48 -8.89 -6.01
CA GLU A 158 1.24 -9.60 -5.71
C GLU A 158 0.03 -9.01 -6.45
N ARG A 159 -0.09 -7.68 -6.46
CA ARG A 159 -1.15 -6.99 -7.21
C ARG A 159 -1.01 -7.18 -8.71
N GLY A 160 0.21 -7.16 -9.23
CA GLY A 160 0.53 -7.41 -10.63
C GLY A 160 0.13 -8.81 -11.06
N GLU A 161 0.52 -9.82 -10.30
CA GLU A 161 0.17 -11.22 -10.52
C GLU A 161 -1.33 -11.45 -10.48
N GLN A 162 -2.02 -10.97 -9.45
CA GLN A 162 -3.47 -11.12 -9.33
C GLN A 162 -4.22 -10.47 -10.51
N ARG A 163 -3.79 -9.28 -10.95
CA ARG A 163 -4.37 -8.61 -12.11
C ARG A 163 -4.07 -9.37 -13.39
N GLY A 164 -2.85 -9.86 -13.57
CA GLY A 164 -2.42 -10.67 -14.70
C GLY A 164 -3.23 -11.95 -14.81
N LEU A 165 -3.40 -12.68 -13.70
CA LEU A 165 -4.18 -13.91 -13.64
C LEU A 165 -5.64 -13.67 -14.02
N LYS A 166 -6.32 -12.70 -13.38
CA LYS A 166 -7.73 -12.37 -13.68
C LYS A 166 -7.93 -11.99 -15.15
N LEU A 167 -7.03 -11.16 -15.70
CA LEU A 167 -7.12 -10.75 -17.10
C LEU A 167 -6.84 -11.92 -18.05
N GLY A 168 -5.90 -12.78 -17.69
CA GLY A 168 -5.57 -14.01 -18.42
C GLY A 168 -6.74 -14.99 -18.46
N GLU A 169 -7.36 -15.27 -17.32
CA GLU A 169 -8.54 -16.13 -17.21
C GLU A 169 -9.71 -15.60 -18.03
N GLN A 170 -10.05 -14.30 -17.89
CA GLN A 170 -11.15 -13.70 -18.64
C GLN A 170 -10.91 -13.76 -20.15
N ARG A 171 -9.69 -13.48 -20.62
CA ARG A 171 -9.33 -13.58 -22.04
C ARG A 171 -9.36 -15.02 -22.52
N GLY A 172 -8.83 -15.95 -21.72
CA GLY A 172 -8.81 -17.38 -22.02
C GLY A 172 -10.22 -17.97 -22.14
N LEU A 173 -11.11 -17.61 -21.21
CA LEU A 173 -12.51 -18.05 -21.22
C LEU A 173 -13.24 -17.55 -22.47
N LYS A 174 -13.20 -16.23 -22.75
CA LYS A 174 -13.84 -15.66 -23.94
C LYS A 174 -13.35 -16.29 -25.24
N LEU A 175 -12.03 -16.41 -25.39
CA LEU A 175 -11.44 -17.02 -26.59
C LEU A 175 -11.79 -18.52 -26.70
N GLY A 176 -11.88 -19.22 -25.56
CA GLY A 176 -12.28 -20.61 -25.48
C GLY A 176 -13.74 -20.82 -25.89
N GLU A 177 -14.65 -20.00 -25.36
CA GLU A 177 -16.07 -20.01 -25.69
C GLU A 177 -16.31 -19.73 -27.18
N GLU A 178 -15.70 -18.66 -27.72
CA GLU A 178 -15.83 -18.30 -29.14
C GLU A 178 -15.31 -19.42 -30.05
N ARG A 179 -14.12 -19.98 -29.76
CA ARG A 179 -13.56 -21.10 -30.54
C ARG A 179 -14.41 -22.35 -30.41
N GLY A 180 -14.96 -22.62 -29.24
CA GLY A 180 -15.85 -23.75 -28.97
C GLY A 180 -17.15 -23.64 -29.78
N LEU A 181 -17.75 -22.45 -29.80
CA LEU A 181 -18.97 -22.17 -30.55
C LEU A 181 -18.77 -22.34 -32.05
N VAL A 182 -17.73 -21.72 -32.63
CA VAL A 182 -17.41 -21.82 -34.07
C VAL A 182 -17.17 -23.27 -34.47
N LYS A 183 -16.33 -24.00 -33.72
CA LYS A 183 -16.05 -25.42 -34.01
C LYS A 183 -17.31 -26.28 -33.89
N GLY A 184 -18.15 -26.01 -32.89
CA GLY A 184 -19.41 -26.72 -32.68
C GLY A 184 -20.39 -26.52 -33.83
N GLN A 185 -20.66 -25.26 -34.21
CA GLN A 185 -21.52 -24.90 -35.33
C GLN A 185 -21.01 -25.50 -36.66
N ALA A 186 -19.72 -25.36 -36.96
CA ALA A 186 -19.12 -25.92 -38.18
C ALA A 186 -19.24 -27.46 -38.21
N THR A 187 -18.97 -28.13 -37.09
CA THR A 187 -19.11 -29.60 -36.99
C THR A 187 -20.55 -30.05 -37.22
N MET A 188 -21.51 -29.33 -36.65
CA MET A 188 -22.93 -29.62 -36.80
C MET A 188 -23.37 -29.42 -38.26
N LEU A 189 -23.05 -28.28 -38.87
CA LEU A 189 -23.37 -28.01 -40.27
C LEU A 189 -22.75 -29.01 -41.22
N LEU A 190 -21.49 -29.39 -41.00
CA LEU A 190 -20.84 -30.44 -41.80
C LEU A 190 -21.56 -31.77 -41.70
N ARG A 191 -22.08 -32.14 -40.52
CA ARG A 191 -22.92 -33.36 -40.37
C ARG A 191 -24.23 -33.24 -41.15
N MET A 192 -24.90 -32.09 -41.10
CA MET A 192 -26.14 -31.87 -41.86
C MET A 192 -25.91 -31.90 -43.38
N LEU A 193 -24.88 -31.19 -43.84
CA LEU A 193 -24.45 -31.17 -45.24
C LEU A 193 -24.11 -32.58 -45.73
N SER A 194 -23.39 -33.36 -44.91
CA SER A 194 -23.08 -34.75 -45.24
C SER A 194 -24.32 -35.65 -45.27
N ARG A 195 -25.33 -35.36 -44.44
CA ARG A 195 -26.59 -36.09 -44.46
C ARG A 195 -27.45 -35.74 -45.67
N LYS A 196 -27.46 -34.48 -46.11
CA LYS A 196 -28.24 -34.00 -47.25
C LYS A 196 -27.63 -34.42 -48.58
N PHE A 197 -26.31 -34.30 -48.72
CA PHE A 197 -25.62 -34.46 -49.99
C PHE A 197 -24.64 -35.64 -50.09
N GLY A 198 -24.46 -36.42 -49.01
CA GLY A 198 -23.49 -37.51 -48.97
C GLY A 198 -22.07 -37.06 -48.60
N GLN A 199 -21.03 -37.69 -49.15
CA GLN A 199 -19.65 -37.37 -48.76
C GLN A 199 -19.26 -35.93 -49.15
N ILE A 200 -18.97 -35.10 -48.15
CA ILE A 200 -18.42 -33.75 -48.35
C ILE A 200 -16.90 -33.87 -48.53
N THR A 201 -16.38 -33.30 -49.62
CA THR A 201 -14.94 -33.35 -49.93
C THR A 201 -14.10 -32.62 -48.87
N PRO A 202 -12.84 -33.03 -48.64
CA PRO A 202 -11.95 -32.36 -47.68
C PRO A 202 -11.75 -30.86 -47.95
N SER A 203 -11.79 -30.46 -49.23
CA SER A 203 -11.68 -29.06 -49.65
C SER A 203 -12.87 -28.23 -49.14
N LEU A 204 -14.10 -28.69 -49.35
CA LEU A 204 -15.31 -28.02 -48.85
C LEU A 204 -15.34 -27.99 -47.32
N ARG A 205 -14.97 -29.10 -46.68
CA ARG A 205 -14.83 -29.17 -45.21
C ARG A 205 -13.86 -28.12 -44.68
N GLY A 206 -12.72 -27.94 -45.34
CA GLY A 206 -11.73 -26.92 -44.99
C GLY A 206 -12.25 -25.49 -45.15
N LYS A 207 -13.14 -25.23 -46.13
CA LYS A 207 -13.79 -23.93 -46.31
C LYS A 207 -14.80 -23.65 -45.18
N VAL A 208 -15.67 -24.62 -44.85
CA VAL A 208 -16.67 -24.47 -43.78
C VAL A 208 -16.02 -24.24 -42.41
N ASN A 209 -14.95 -24.96 -42.09
CA ASN A 209 -14.22 -24.79 -40.82
C ASN A 209 -13.50 -23.45 -40.66
N LYS A 210 -13.41 -22.65 -41.74
CA LYS A 210 -12.81 -21.30 -41.72
C LYS A 210 -13.84 -20.19 -41.67
N LEU A 211 -15.14 -20.51 -41.73
CA LEU A 211 -16.20 -19.53 -41.65
C LEU A 211 -16.29 -18.92 -40.24
N SER A 212 -16.66 -17.65 -40.17
CA SER A 212 -17.00 -16.98 -38.91
C SER A 212 -18.36 -17.49 -38.37
N VAL A 213 -18.66 -17.22 -37.09
CA VAL A 213 -19.97 -17.55 -36.47
C VAL A 213 -21.13 -17.09 -37.35
N LYS A 214 -21.12 -15.82 -37.75
CA LYS A 214 -22.16 -15.19 -38.59
C LYS A 214 -22.29 -15.88 -39.95
N GLN A 215 -21.19 -16.30 -40.55
CA GLN A 215 -21.20 -17.02 -41.81
C GLN A 215 -21.73 -18.45 -41.66
N LEU A 216 -21.44 -19.12 -40.54
CA LEU A 216 -22.00 -20.42 -40.22
C LEU A 216 -23.51 -20.33 -40.01
N GLU A 217 -23.99 -19.30 -39.32
CA GLU A 217 -25.42 -19.03 -39.14
C GLU A 217 -26.13 -18.78 -40.48
N ASN A 218 -25.55 -17.93 -41.35
CA ASN A 218 -26.09 -17.70 -42.69
C ASN A 218 -26.10 -18.98 -43.55
N LEU A 219 -25.10 -19.85 -43.40
CA LEU A 219 -25.07 -21.15 -44.07
C LEU A 219 -26.15 -22.09 -43.52
N ALA A 220 -26.45 -22.02 -42.22
CA ALA A 220 -27.51 -22.81 -41.60
C ALA A 220 -28.89 -22.46 -42.16
N GLU A 221 -29.16 -21.17 -42.38
CA GLU A 221 -30.40 -20.70 -43.01
C GLU A 221 -30.47 -21.11 -44.48
N ALA A 222 -29.41 -20.86 -45.24
CA ALA A 222 -29.36 -21.21 -46.66
C ALA A 222 -29.41 -22.72 -46.91
N LEU A 223 -29.05 -23.55 -45.92
CA LEU A 223 -29.02 -25.01 -46.02
C LEU A 223 -30.32 -25.60 -46.59
N PHE A 224 -31.47 -25.01 -46.25
CA PHE A 224 -32.78 -25.47 -46.71
C PHE A 224 -32.98 -25.24 -48.21
N ASP A 225 -32.44 -24.15 -48.74
CA ASP A 225 -32.60 -23.74 -50.14
C ASP A 225 -31.58 -24.40 -51.09
N LEU A 226 -30.48 -24.97 -50.58
CA LEU A 226 -29.45 -25.60 -51.41
C LEU A 226 -29.90 -26.97 -51.96
N GLU A 227 -30.06 -27.13 -53.27
CA GLU A 227 -30.51 -28.41 -53.84
C GLU A 227 -29.36 -29.40 -54.11
N THR A 228 -28.16 -28.89 -54.39
CA THR A 228 -27.00 -29.70 -54.80
C THR A 228 -25.69 -29.29 -54.11
N ILE A 229 -24.67 -30.15 -54.20
CA ILE A 229 -23.28 -29.82 -53.77
C ILE A 229 -22.70 -28.63 -54.55
N ALA A 230 -23.10 -28.44 -55.81
CA ALA A 230 -22.65 -27.31 -56.61
C ALA A 230 -23.16 -25.98 -56.05
N ASP A 231 -24.40 -25.96 -55.52
CA ASP A 231 -24.98 -24.78 -54.87
C ASP A 231 -24.20 -24.41 -53.60
N LEU A 232 -23.77 -25.40 -52.81
CA LEU A 232 -22.91 -25.18 -51.65
C LEU A 232 -21.55 -24.58 -52.02
N ASP A 233 -20.88 -25.13 -53.04
CA ASP A 233 -19.59 -24.59 -53.48
C ASP A 233 -19.73 -23.17 -54.04
N ASN A 234 -20.82 -22.89 -54.75
CA ASN A 234 -21.16 -21.54 -55.22
C ASN A 234 -21.44 -20.59 -54.05
N TRP A 235 -22.23 -21.00 -53.06
CA TRP A 235 -22.53 -20.21 -51.86
C TRP A 235 -21.25 -19.85 -51.09
N LEU A 236 -20.35 -20.82 -50.89
CA LEU A 236 -19.06 -20.60 -50.23
C LEU A 236 -18.13 -19.66 -51.02
N LYS A 237 -18.31 -19.53 -52.35
CA LYS A 237 -17.56 -18.60 -53.20
C LYS A 237 -18.14 -17.18 -53.17
N THR A 238 -19.47 -17.04 -53.12
CA THR A 238 -20.17 -15.76 -53.30
C THR A 238 -20.58 -15.10 -51.98
N LYS A 239 -21.13 -15.87 -51.03
CA LYS A 239 -21.68 -15.36 -49.75
C LYS A 239 -20.83 -15.68 -48.53
N GLY A 240 -19.78 -16.49 -48.67
CA GLY A 240 -18.77 -16.73 -47.63
C GLY A 240 -17.79 -15.58 -47.39
N LYS A 241 -18.00 -14.40 -47.99
CA LYS A 241 -17.11 -13.23 -47.90
C LYS A 241 -17.73 -11.97 -47.28
N ASP A 242 -19.04 -11.96 -47.06
CA ASP A 242 -19.69 -10.78 -46.47
C ASP A 242 -19.44 -10.75 -44.95
N ASN A 243 -18.84 -9.64 -44.48
CA ASN A 243 -18.55 -9.31 -43.08
C ASN A 243 -19.83 -9.05 -42.27
#